data_AF-A0A4Q9G7V7-F1
#
_entry.id   AF-A0A4Q9G7V7-F1
#
_cell.length_a   1.000
_cell.length_b   1.000
_cell.length_c   1.000
_cell.angle_alpha   90.00
_cell.angle_beta   90.00
_cell.angle_gamma   90.00
#
_symmetry.space_group_name_H-M   'P 1'
#
loop_
_entity.id
_entity.type
_entity.pdbx_description
1 polymer ?
#
loop_
_entity_poly.entity_id
_entity_poly.type
_entity_poly.pdbx_seq_one_letter_code
_entity_poly.pdbx_strand_id
1 'polypeptide(L)'
;MIDLATWNLSVPVGNPPYTVDTPKLVNGFKDQYFHSNTGTLFFWAPVTGSKTENAKYPRTELRETYSNGTLKNWLYPDADNSLRATLAVNQVPSSGKIVIGQIHAYESQKPMVKLEYQYKTSTQSGNIVAKVRMRPDDDEGRIITIATGVKLDREFSYLIHLSPGGALGISAAGYQWDTDISATWRDKPLYFKAGVYVQDHTGYTSEGGKVTFSTLDIDHDK
;
A
#
# COMPACT_ATOMS: atom_id res chain seq x y z
N MET A 1 -19.06 1.24 6.42
CA MET A 1 -18.60 0.99 5.05
C MET A 1 -17.29 1.72 4.90
N ILE A 2 -16.26 1.13 4.28
CA ILE A 2 -14.98 1.80 4.06
C ILE A 2 -15.18 2.87 2.98
N ASP A 3 -14.77 4.11 3.24
CA ASP A 3 -14.92 5.21 2.30
C ASP A 3 -13.90 5.10 1.16
N LEU A 4 -14.40 5.11 -0.07
CA LEU A 4 -13.61 5.04 -1.30
C LEU A 4 -13.55 6.38 -2.06
N ALA A 5 -14.17 7.44 -1.52
CA ALA A 5 -14.25 8.75 -2.17
C ALA A 5 -12.91 9.48 -2.25
N THR A 6 -11.86 8.99 -1.61
CA THR A 6 -10.51 9.56 -1.67
C THR A 6 -9.51 8.65 -2.39
N TRP A 7 -10.01 7.75 -3.24
CA TRP A 7 -9.17 6.79 -3.95
C TRP A 7 -9.55 6.63 -5.42
N ASN A 8 -8.55 6.43 -6.28
CA ASN A 8 -8.74 5.65 -7.50
C ASN A 8 -8.11 4.26 -7.32
N LEU A 9 -8.37 3.33 -8.23
CA LEU A 9 -7.89 1.95 -8.15
C LEU A 9 -7.20 1.54 -9.45
N SER A 10 -5.97 1.04 -9.38
CA SER A 10 -5.37 0.30 -10.49
C SER A 10 -5.70 -1.18 -10.37
N VAL A 11 -6.14 -1.82 -11.46
CA VAL A 11 -6.35 -3.27 -11.57
C VAL A 11 -5.43 -3.88 -12.64
N PRO A 12 -5.00 -5.15 -12.49
CA PRO A 12 -3.88 -5.72 -13.25
C PRO A 12 -4.31 -6.30 -14.61
N VAL A 13 -5.14 -5.57 -15.35
CA VAL A 13 -5.60 -5.92 -16.71
C VAL A 13 -5.43 -4.75 -17.68
N GLY A 14 -5.28 -5.06 -18.97
CA GLY A 14 -5.02 -4.07 -20.01
C GLY A 14 -3.54 -3.69 -20.13
N ASN A 15 -3.20 -2.94 -21.18
CA ASN A 15 -1.86 -2.41 -21.40
C ASN A 15 -1.95 -0.94 -21.86
N PRO A 16 -1.70 0.06 -20.99
CA PRO A 16 -1.29 -0.07 -19.58
C PRO A 16 -2.40 -0.64 -18.66
N PRO A 17 -2.09 -1.01 -17.39
CA PRO A 17 -3.09 -1.44 -16.42
C PRO A 17 -4.25 -0.46 -16.29
N TYR A 18 -5.46 -1.00 -16.23
CA TYR A 18 -6.67 -0.20 -16.16
C TYR A 18 -6.77 0.53 -14.82
N THR A 19 -7.06 1.82 -14.87
CA THR A 19 -7.35 2.64 -13.70
C THR A 19 -8.84 2.90 -13.64
N VAL A 20 -9.47 2.44 -12.57
CA VAL A 20 -10.85 2.76 -12.19
C VAL A 20 -10.80 4.12 -11.50
N ASP A 21 -11.42 5.12 -12.12
CA ASP A 21 -11.52 6.46 -11.53
C ASP A 21 -12.36 6.46 -10.24
N THR A 22 -12.21 7.53 -9.44
CA THR A 22 -12.88 7.67 -8.15
C THR A 22 -14.40 7.61 -8.25
N PRO A 23 -15.08 8.34 -9.17
CA PRO A 23 -16.53 8.24 -9.32
C PRO A 23 -17.00 6.81 -9.63
N LYS A 24 -16.31 6.08 -10.52
CA LYS A 24 -16.64 4.69 -10.85
C LYS A 24 -16.40 3.75 -9.67
N LEU A 25 -15.33 3.97 -8.91
CA LEU A 25 -15.02 3.19 -7.71
C LEU A 25 -16.11 3.37 -6.63
N VAL A 26 -16.48 4.62 -6.35
CA VAL A 26 -17.55 4.98 -5.38
C VAL A 26 -18.90 4.44 -5.82
N ASN A 27 -19.19 4.40 -7.12
CA ASN A 27 -20.43 3.85 -7.67
C ASN A 27 -20.48 2.30 -7.67
N GLY A 28 -19.66 1.64 -6.85
CA GLY A 28 -19.73 0.21 -6.60
C GLY A 28 -18.97 -0.66 -7.62
N PHE A 29 -17.83 -0.18 -8.13
CA PHE A 29 -16.97 -1.02 -8.98
C PHE A 29 -16.66 -2.36 -8.32
N LYS A 30 -16.80 -3.43 -9.09
CA LYS A 30 -16.60 -4.81 -8.65
C LYS A 30 -16.14 -5.67 -9.82
N ASP A 31 -15.06 -6.41 -9.61
CA ASP A 31 -14.58 -7.46 -10.49
C ASP A 31 -13.87 -8.58 -9.69
N GLN A 32 -13.12 -9.43 -10.39
CA GLN A 32 -12.36 -10.52 -9.78
C GLN A 32 -11.10 -10.05 -9.01
N TYR A 33 -10.60 -8.85 -9.30
CA TYR A 33 -9.40 -8.28 -8.67
C TYR A 33 -9.76 -7.43 -7.46
N PHE A 34 -10.92 -6.78 -7.49
CA PHE A 34 -11.37 -5.91 -6.42
C PHE A 34 -12.88 -6.02 -6.21
N HIS A 35 -13.29 -6.09 -4.94
CA HIS A 35 -14.67 -5.83 -4.58
C HIS A 35 -14.82 -5.37 -3.13
N SER A 36 -15.77 -4.47 -2.92
CA SER A 36 -16.22 -4.04 -1.60
C SER A 36 -17.47 -4.83 -1.21
N ASN A 37 -17.35 -5.75 -0.25
CA ASN A 37 -18.49 -6.52 0.29
C ASN A 37 -18.68 -6.15 1.77
N THR A 38 -19.88 -5.71 2.15
CA THR A 38 -20.38 -5.46 3.53
C THR A 38 -19.29 -5.24 4.59
N GLY A 39 -18.57 -4.12 4.49
CA GLY A 39 -17.57 -3.70 5.49
C GLY A 39 -16.13 -4.13 5.23
N THR A 40 -15.85 -4.82 4.12
CA THR A 40 -14.50 -5.24 3.73
C THR A 40 -14.16 -4.84 2.30
N LEU A 41 -12.87 -4.63 2.04
CA LEU A 41 -12.31 -4.51 0.70
C LEU A 41 -11.45 -5.74 0.41
N PHE A 42 -11.80 -6.47 -0.64
CA PHE A 42 -10.99 -7.57 -1.17
C PHE A 42 -10.08 -7.06 -2.28
N PHE A 43 -8.82 -7.49 -2.26
CA PHE A 43 -7.87 -7.27 -3.33
C PHE A 43 -7.21 -8.58 -3.74
N TRP A 44 -7.09 -8.79 -5.05
CA TRP A 44 -6.39 -9.89 -5.69
C TRP A 44 -5.55 -9.36 -6.84
N ALA A 45 -4.25 -9.69 -6.84
CA ALA A 45 -3.36 -9.44 -7.96
C ALA A 45 -2.58 -10.72 -8.32
N PRO A 46 -2.78 -11.30 -9.50
CA PRO A 46 -2.01 -12.46 -9.94
C PRO A 46 -0.59 -12.04 -10.36
N VAL A 47 0.40 -12.93 -10.23
CA VAL A 47 1.79 -12.69 -10.69
C VAL A 47 1.88 -12.44 -12.20
N THR A 48 0.91 -12.93 -12.97
CA THR A 48 0.79 -12.74 -14.42
C THR A 48 0.07 -11.44 -14.82
N GLY A 49 -0.33 -10.62 -13.83
CA GLY A 49 -1.06 -9.39 -14.07
C GLY A 49 -0.30 -8.37 -14.92
N SER A 50 -1.03 -7.45 -15.56
CA SER A 50 -0.40 -6.38 -16.33
C SER A 50 0.33 -5.38 -15.42
N LYS A 51 1.29 -4.67 -16.02
CA LYS A 51 2.23 -3.78 -15.34
C LYS A 51 2.30 -2.44 -16.07
N THR A 52 2.43 -1.35 -15.33
CA THR A 52 2.78 -0.07 -15.94
C THR A 52 4.20 -0.16 -16.50
N GLU A 53 4.53 0.63 -17.53
CA GLU A 53 5.82 0.57 -18.24
C GLU A 53 7.06 0.52 -17.32
N ASN A 54 7.04 1.29 -16.22
CA ASN A 54 8.16 1.35 -15.27
C ASN A 54 8.02 0.42 -14.05
N ALA A 55 6.91 -0.31 -13.92
CA ALA A 55 6.68 -1.23 -12.81
C ALA A 55 7.16 -2.64 -13.17
N LYS A 56 7.93 -3.24 -12.26
CA LYS A 56 8.39 -4.64 -12.41
C LYS A 56 7.30 -5.67 -12.09
N TYR A 57 6.30 -5.30 -11.29
CA TYR A 57 5.32 -6.24 -10.74
C TYR A 57 3.87 -5.74 -10.85
N PRO A 58 2.88 -6.65 -10.90
CA PRO A 58 1.46 -6.32 -10.97
C PRO A 58 0.89 -5.90 -9.61
N ARG A 59 -0.22 -5.16 -9.65
CA ARG A 59 -0.92 -4.68 -8.45
C ARG A 59 -2.41 -4.59 -8.65
N THR A 60 -3.12 -4.71 -7.54
CA THR A 60 -4.48 -4.22 -7.36
C THR A 60 -4.45 -3.30 -6.16
N GLU A 61 -4.35 -2.00 -6.41
CA GLU A 61 -3.91 -1.05 -5.38
C GLU A 61 -4.55 0.31 -5.57
N LEU A 62 -5.04 0.87 -4.47
CA LEU A 62 -5.61 2.20 -4.39
C LEU A 62 -4.51 3.25 -4.41
N ARG A 63 -4.82 4.42 -4.99
CA ARG A 63 -3.96 5.61 -4.96
C ARG A 63 -4.80 6.84 -4.61
N GLU A 64 -4.33 7.61 -3.64
CA GLU A 64 -5.08 8.68 -2.99
C GLU A 64 -5.49 9.81 -3.94
N THR A 65 -6.77 10.14 -4.03
CA THR A 65 -7.35 11.20 -4.87
C THR A 65 -8.20 12.18 -4.04
N TYR A 66 -8.60 13.28 -4.68
CA TYR A 66 -9.77 14.04 -4.25
C TYR A 66 -11.06 13.34 -4.72
N SER A 67 -12.20 13.71 -4.13
CA SER A 67 -13.51 13.12 -4.46
C SER A 67 -13.98 13.32 -5.89
N ASN A 68 -13.47 14.35 -6.56
CA ASN A 68 -13.70 14.58 -8.00
C ASN A 68 -12.78 13.72 -8.90
N GLY A 69 -11.95 12.85 -8.32
CA GLY A 69 -11.02 11.97 -9.03
C GLY A 69 -9.69 12.60 -9.42
N THR A 70 -9.45 13.89 -9.14
CA THR A 70 -8.14 14.50 -9.42
C THR A 70 -7.08 13.97 -8.46
N LEU A 71 -5.82 14.03 -8.91
CA LEU A 71 -4.72 13.50 -8.12
C LEU A 71 -4.49 14.35 -6.87
N LYS A 72 -4.60 13.74 -5.69
CA LYS A 72 -4.22 14.36 -4.42
C LYS A 72 -2.77 14.00 -4.13
N ASN A 73 -1.92 15.02 -4.08
CA ASN A 73 -0.55 14.90 -3.60
C ASN A 73 -0.34 16.02 -2.58
N TRP A 74 0.25 15.70 -1.44
CA TRP A 74 0.41 16.59 -0.28
C TRP A 74 1.88 16.77 0.07
N LEU A 75 2.21 17.92 0.66
CA LEU A 75 3.52 18.13 1.28
C LEU A 75 3.37 17.81 2.77
N TYR A 76 4.28 17.02 3.33
CA TYR A 76 4.15 16.63 4.73
C TYR A 76 4.05 17.80 5.72
N PRO A 77 4.64 18.99 5.52
CA PRO A 77 4.49 20.11 6.46
C PRO A 77 3.08 20.70 6.54
N ASP A 78 2.20 20.41 5.58
CA ASP A 78 0.89 21.06 5.47
C ASP A 78 -0.16 20.48 6.43
N ALA A 79 0.09 19.29 6.98
CA ALA A 79 -0.82 18.56 7.86
C ALA A 79 -0.09 17.41 8.59
N ASP A 80 -0.72 16.86 9.61
CA ASP A 80 -0.38 15.60 10.22
C ASP A 80 -1.05 14.45 9.43
N ASN A 81 -0.23 13.66 8.74
CA ASN A 81 -0.70 12.76 7.69
C ASN A 81 -0.72 11.33 8.21
N SER A 82 -1.84 10.61 8.07
CA SER A 82 -1.91 9.21 8.48
C SER A 82 -2.65 8.32 7.49
N LEU A 83 -2.18 7.07 7.37
CA LEU A 83 -2.84 5.96 6.70
C LEU A 83 -3.01 4.82 7.71
N ARG A 84 -4.26 4.47 8.01
CA ARG A 84 -4.64 3.45 8.97
C ARG A 84 -5.34 2.30 8.26
N ALA A 85 -5.00 1.08 8.60
CA ALA A 85 -5.68 -0.09 8.08
C ALA A 85 -5.72 -1.24 9.08
N THR A 86 -6.76 -2.06 8.95
CA THR A 86 -6.84 -3.41 9.53
C THR A 86 -7.10 -4.37 8.38
N LEU A 87 -6.28 -5.41 8.28
CA LEU A 87 -6.37 -6.38 7.20
C LEU A 87 -5.92 -7.78 7.63
N ALA A 88 -6.34 -8.77 6.86
CA ALA A 88 -5.74 -10.09 6.83
C ALA A 88 -5.05 -10.31 5.48
N VAL A 89 -3.86 -10.91 5.49
CA VAL A 89 -3.21 -11.42 4.27
C VAL A 89 -3.70 -12.85 4.04
N ASN A 90 -4.35 -13.10 2.91
CA ASN A 90 -4.98 -14.37 2.60
C ASN A 90 -4.14 -15.25 1.68
N GLN A 91 -3.29 -14.64 0.85
CA GLN A 91 -2.43 -15.36 -0.09
C GLN A 91 -1.21 -14.52 -0.43
N VAL A 92 -0.06 -15.17 -0.62
CA VAL A 92 1.19 -14.58 -1.09
C VAL A 92 1.69 -15.34 -2.33
N PRO A 93 2.47 -14.68 -3.22
CA PRO A 93 3.13 -15.37 -4.32
C PRO A 93 4.26 -16.29 -3.82
N SER A 94 4.91 -17.03 -4.71
CA SER A 94 6.07 -17.88 -4.42
C SER A 94 7.22 -17.11 -3.78
N SER A 95 7.43 -15.84 -4.15
CA SER A 95 8.41 -14.99 -3.47
C SER A 95 8.10 -14.71 -1.99
N GLY A 96 6.86 -14.96 -1.56
CA GLY A 96 6.34 -14.74 -0.21
C GLY A 96 6.08 -13.26 0.11
N LYS A 97 6.23 -12.34 -0.84
CA LYS A 97 6.29 -10.90 -0.58
C LYS A 97 5.19 -10.12 -1.29
N ILE A 98 4.47 -9.31 -0.52
CA ILE A 98 3.49 -8.34 -1.01
C ILE A 98 3.67 -7.01 -0.28
N VAL A 99 3.44 -5.90 -0.97
CA VAL A 99 3.30 -4.57 -0.36
C VAL A 99 1.82 -4.33 -0.07
N ILE A 100 1.52 -3.82 1.13
CA ILE A 100 0.15 -3.64 1.66
C ILE A 100 -0.21 -2.16 1.95
N GLY A 101 0.79 -1.28 2.00
CA GLY A 101 0.63 0.14 2.27
C GLY A 101 1.89 0.91 1.89
N GLN A 102 1.75 2.15 1.42
CA GLN A 102 2.87 2.97 0.97
C GLN A 102 2.66 4.46 1.23
N ILE A 103 3.76 5.19 1.38
CA ILE A 103 3.86 6.61 1.02
C ILE A 103 4.73 6.68 -0.24
N HIS A 104 4.18 7.24 -1.31
CA HIS A 104 4.87 7.35 -2.59
C HIS A 104 5.08 8.81 -2.96
N ALA A 105 6.19 9.12 -3.62
CA ALA A 105 6.44 10.45 -4.18
C ALA A 105 5.86 10.56 -5.61
N TYR A 106 5.20 11.66 -5.92
CA TYR A 106 4.67 11.94 -7.24
C TYR A 106 5.80 12.10 -8.27
N GLU A 107 5.58 11.57 -9.49
CA GLU A 107 6.56 11.54 -10.59
C GLU A 107 7.92 10.89 -10.24
N SER A 108 7.98 10.08 -9.19
CA SER A 108 9.16 9.29 -8.82
C SER A 108 8.92 7.80 -9.08
N GLN A 109 9.99 7.03 -9.27
CA GLN A 109 9.96 5.56 -9.19
C GLN A 109 10.41 5.04 -7.82
N LYS A 110 10.83 5.95 -6.93
CA LYS A 110 11.39 5.67 -5.61
C LYS A 110 10.36 6.07 -4.53
N PRO A 111 9.56 5.13 -3.98
CA PRO A 111 8.61 5.42 -2.89
C PRO A 111 9.33 5.85 -1.60
N MET A 112 8.69 6.65 -0.75
CA MET A 112 9.24 7.01 0.56
C MET A 112 9.17 5.82 1.52
N VAL A 113 8.01 5.17 1.58
CA VAL A 113 7.75 4.01 2.45
C VAL A 113 7.06 2.92 1.63
N LYS A 114 7.54 1.68 1.78
CA LYS A 114 6.77 0.48 1.44
C LYS A 114 6.63 -0.41 2.67
N LEU A 115 5.40 -0.70 3.08
CA LEU A 115 5.11 -1.68 4.11
C LEU A 115 4.82 -3.03 3.44
N GLU A 116 5.66 -4.02 3.70
CA GLU A 116 5.60 -5.35 3.12
C GLU A 116 5.19 -6.40 4.16
N TYR A 117 4.32 -7.33 3.74
CA TYR A 117 4.18 -8.63 4.40
C TYR A 117 5.13 -9.61 3.71
N GLN A 118 6.03 -10.23 4.49
CA GLN A 118 7.04 -11.17 3.99
C GLN A 118 6.88 -12.53 4.65
N TYR A 119 6.16 -13.44 3.98
CA TYR A 119 5.89 -14.80 4.44
C TYR A 119 7.13 -15.68 4.42
N LYS A 120 7.25 -16.55 5.42
CA LYS A 120 8.26 -17.59 5.50
C LYS A 120 7.58 -18.95 5.67
N THR A 121 7.80 -19.84 4.70
CA THR A 121 7.26 -21.20 4.74
C THR A 121 7.76 -21.99 5.95
N SER A 122 9.02 -21.80 6.36
CA SER A 122 9.64 -22.49 7.49
C SER A 122 8.97 -22.19 8.83
N THR A 123 8.43 -20.98 9.02
CA THR A 123 7.77 -20.55 10.26
C THR A 123 6.25 -20.44 10.11
N GLN A 124 5.71 -20.74 8.93
CA GLN A 124 4.29 -20.60 8.57
C GLN A 124 3.69 -19.25 9.00
N SER A 125 4.47 -18.19 8.86
CA SER A 125 4.13 -16.85 9.31
C SER A 125 4.94 -15.80 8.55
N GLY A 126 4.48 -14.56 8.59
CA GLY A 126 5.11 -13.43 7.94
C GLY A 126 5.71 -12.42 8.92
N ASN A 127 6.72 -11.72 8.41
CA ASN A 127 7.22 -10.50 9.01
C ASN A 127 6.52 -9.30 8.37
N ILE A 128 6.23 -8.27 9.16
CA ILE A 128 5.86 -6.95 8.64
C ILE A 128 7.14 -6.13 8.55
N VAL A 129 7.50 -5.71 7.34
CA VAL A 129 8.77 -5.05 7.03
C VAL A 129 8.51 -3.72 6.36
N ALA A 130 9.00 -2.62 6.95
CA ALA A 130 9.02 -1.31 6.32
C ALA A 130 10.34 -1.12 5.56
N LYS A 131 10.24 -0.76 4.27
CA LYS A 131 11.35 -0.23 3.49
C LYS A 131 11.22 1.28 3.43
N VAL A 132 12.11 2.00 4.11
CA VAL A 132 12.02 3.43 4.34
C VAL A 132 13.19 4.15 3.69
N ARG A 133 12.90 5.08 2.80
CA ARG A 133 13.88 5.91 2.13
C ARG A 133 14.08 7.22 2.90
N MET A 134 15.27 7.43 3.46
CA MET A 134 15.51 8.55 4.40
C MET A 134 15.64 9.90 3.69
N ARG A 135 16.15 9.90 2.45
CA ARG A 135 16.20 11.06 1.55
C ARG A 135 15.64 10.69 0.16
N PRO A 136 15.00 11.61 -0.57
CA PRO A 136 14.41 11.31 -1.87
C PRO A 136 15.37 10.68 -2.90
N ASP A 137 16.66 11.06 -2.82
CA ASP A 137 17.73 10.67 -3.73
C ASP A 137 18.43 9.36 -3.35
N ASP A 138 18.25 8.85 -2.12
CA ASP A 138 18.84 7.58 -1.69
C ASP A 138 18.49 6.46 -2.70
N ASP A 139 19.49 5.68 -3.09
CA ASP A 139 19.29 4.56 -4.00
C ASP A 139 18.46 3.46 -3.35
N GLU A 140 18.83 3.08 -2.13
CA GLU A 140 18.17 2.03 -1.36
C GLU A 140 17.49 2.58 -0.11
N GLY A 141 16.39 1.95 0.28
CA GLY A 141 15.73 2.23 1.55
C GLY A 141 16.32 1.39 2.69
N ARG A 142 16.26 1.91 3.92
CA ARG A 142 16.48 1.13 5.14
C ARG A 142 15.41 0.05 5.27
N ILE A 143 15.82 -1.15 5.64
CA ILE A 143 14.91 -2.30 5.84
C ILE A 143 14.69 -2.48 7.34
N ILE A 144 13.47 -2.25 7.80
CA ILE A 144 13.09 -2.32 9.21
C ILE A 144 12.04 -3.41 9.39
N THR A 145 12.33 -4.42 10.20
CA THR A 145 11.29 -5.39 10.60
C THR A 145 10.50 -4.80 11.76
N ILE A 146 9.22 -4.48 11.53
CA ILE A 146 8.32 -3.90 12.52
C ILE A 146 7.77 -5.00 13.44
N ALA A 147 7.31 -6.11 12.84
CA ALA A 147 6.72 -7.22 13.57
C ALA A 147 7.08 -8.56 12.91
N THR A 148 6.99 -9.64 13.68
CA THR A 148 7.23 -11.02 13.23
C THR A 148 6.12 -11.96 13.69
N GLY A 149 5.93 -13.08 13.00
CA GLY A 149 4.99 -14.12 13.44
C GLY A 149 3.54 -13.87 13.06
N VAL A 150 3.27 -12.92 12.16
CA VAL A 150 1.91 -12.60 11.68
C VAL A 150 1.45 -13.70 10.72
N LYS A 151 0.45 -14.49 11.10
CA LYS A 151 -0.05 -15.61 10.27
C LYS A 151 -0.93 -15.11 9.12
N LEU A 152 -1.01 -15.91 8.05
CA LEU A 152 -2.04 -15.74 7.03
C LEU A 152 -3.43 -15.88 7.66
N ASP A 153 -4.43 -15.25 7.06
CA ASP A 153 -5.84 -15.26 7.48
C ASP A 153 -6.07 -14.78 8.92
N ARG A 154 -5.13 -14.02 9.47
CA ARG A 154 -5.25 -13.35 10.76
C ARG A 154 -5.16 -11.85 10.58
N GLU A 155 -6.12 -11.15 11.18
CA GLU A 155 -6.14 -9.70 11.14
C GLU A 155 -4.99 -9.11 11.97
N PHE A 156 -4.44 -8.04 11.43
CA PHE A 156 -3.58 -7.12 12.16
C PHE A 156 -3.83 -5.71 11.63
N SER A 157 -3.54 -4.72 12.47
CA SER A 157 -3.60 -3.32 12.06
C SER A 157 -2.22 -2.78 11.74
N TYR A 158 -2.16 -1.79 10.85
CA TYR A 158 -0.99 -0.93 10.67
C TYR A 158 -1.39 0.54 10.67
N LEU A 159 -0.43 1.39 11.04
CA LEU A 159 -0.45 2.84 10.88
C LEU A 159 0.85 3.26 10.20
N ILE A 160 0.74 4.08 9.17
CA ILE A 160 1.85 4.87 8.63
C ILE A 160 1.50 6.33 8.89
N HIS A 161 2.36 7.04 9.64
CA HIS A 161 2.14 8.39 10.12
C HIS A 161 3.32 9.28 9.76
N LEU A 162 3.07 10.48 9.23
CA LEU A 162 4.10 11.47 8.92
C LEU A 162 3.65 12.86 9.35
N SER A 163 4.29 13.35 10.40
CA SER A 163 3.98 14.64 11.01
C SER A 163 4.44 15.85 10.19
N PRO A 164 3.92 17.06 10.47
CA PRO A 164 4.39 18.31 9.87
C PRO A 164 5.88 18.59 10.10
N GLY A 165 6.44 18.02 11.18
CA GLY A 165 7.85 18.14 11.54
C GLY A 165 8.78 17.16 10.81
N GLY A 166 8.23 16.15 10.13
CA GLY A 166 9.01 15.08 9.49
C GLY A 166 9.31 13.88 10.39
N ALA A 167 8.67 13.77 11.56
CA ALA A 167 8.68 12.53 12.32
C ALA A 167 7.79 11.50 11.62
N LEU A 168 8.40 10.37 11.22
CA LEU A 168 7.76 9.21 10.59
C LEU A 168 7.55 8.13 11.64
N GLY A 169 6.29 7.76 11.87
CA GLY A 169 5.89 6.63 12.72
C GLY A 169 5.29 5.50 11.89
N ILE A 170 5.73 4.26 12.14
CA ILE A 170 5.15 3.06 11.54
C ILE A 170 4.84 2.07 12.65
N SER A 171 3.57 1.73 12.84
CA SER A 171 3.16 0.64 13.73
C SER A 171 2.46 -0.46 12.95
N ALA A 172 2.68 -1.70 13.36
CA ALA A 172 2.01 -2.86 12.79
C ALA A 172 1.96 -4.02 13.79
N ALA A 173 0.82 -4.72 13.84
CA ALA A 173 0.63 -5.91 14.68
C ALA A 173 1.03 -5.70 16.16
N GLY A 174 0.77 -4.51 16.71
CA GLY A 174 1.07 -4.15 18.11
C GLY A 174 2.51 -3.68 18.38
N TYR A 175 3.36 -3.62 17.36
CA TYR A 175 4.74 -3.11 17.44
C TYR A 175 4.87 -1.78 16.70
N GLN A 176 5.89 -0.99 17.04
CA GLN A 176 6.10 0.35 16.49
C GLN A 176 7.58 0.62 16.23
N TRP A 177 7.84 1.46 15.24
CA TRP A 177 9.13 2.05 14.93
C TRP A 177 8.95 3.50 14.48
N ASP A 178 9.80 4.39 14.97
CA ASP A 178 9.76 5.82 14.68
C ASP A 178 11.15 6.34 14.29
N THR A 179 11.19 7.37 13.45
CA THR A 179 12.40 8.10 13.09
C THR A 179 12.07 9.49 12.58
N ASP A 180 13.03 10.40 12.60
CA ASP A 180 12.97 11.60 11.77
C ASP A 180 13.49 11.32 10.36
N ILE A 181 12.77 11.78 9.36
CA ILE A 181 13.19 11.75 7.94
C ILE A 181 13.96 13.02 7.57
N SER A 182 14.73 12.96 6.48
CA SER A 182 15.46 14.13 6.02
C SER A 182 14.52 15.27 5.61
N ALA A 183 14.86 16.50 5.99
CA ALA A 183 14.15 17.70 5.55
C ALA A 183 14.11 17.87 4.02
N THR A 184 14.95 17.15 3.26
CA THR A 184 14.91 17.14 1.79
C THR A 184 13.65 16.50 1.20
N TRP A 185 12.80 15.85 2.01
CA TRP A 185 11.46 15.43 1.61
C TRP A 185 10.42 16.56 1.64
N ARG A 186 10.73 17.72 2.24
CA ARG A 186 9.76 18.79 2.58
C ARG A 186 9.02 19.35 1.37
N ASP A 187 9.69 19.42 0.23
CA ASP A 187 9.19 19.95 -1.03
C ASP A 187 8.71 18.85 -1.99
N LYS A 188 8.70 17.59 -1.56
CA LYS A 188 8.30 16.46 -2.40
C LYS A 188 6.81 16.19 -2.24
N PRO A 189 6.03 16.25 -3.33
CA PRO A 189 4.62 15.83 -3.30
C PRO A 189 4.51 14.33 -3.01
N LEU A 190 3.82 13.99 -1.93
CA LEU A 190 3.59 12.62 -1.44
C LEU A 190 2.12 12.23 -1.60
N TYR A 191 1.84 10.93 -1.62
CA TYR A 191 0.48 10.39 -1.61
C TYR A 191 0.47 8.99 -1.00
N PHE A 192 -0.66 8.61 -0.41
CA PHE A 192 -0.84 7.26 0.12
C PHE A 192 -1.24 6.25 -0.96
N LYS A 193 -0.88 4.98 -0.72
CA LYS A 193 -1.38 3.81 -1.46
C LYS A 193 -1.69 2.67 -0.50
N ALA A 194 -2.71 1.87 -0.81
CA ALA A 194 -3.09 0.69 -0.05
C ALA A 194 -3.74 -0.37 -0.94
N GLY A 195 -3.53 -1.65 -0.65
CA GLY A 195 -4.06 -2.76 -1.44
C GLY A 195 -3.07 -3.91 -1.48
N VAL A 196 -2.87 -4.52 -2.66
CA VAL A 196 -1.87 -5.56 -2.87
C VAL A 196 -1.00 -5.25 -4.09
N TYR A 197 0.29 -5.02 -3.82
CA TYR A 197 1.32 -4.91 -4.84
C TYR A 197 2.32 -6.07 -4.70
N VAL A 198 2.16 -7.06 -5.57
CA VAL A 198 2.89 -8.34 -5.54
C VAL A 198 4.36 -8.08 -5.81
N GLN A 199 5.29 -8.68 -5.05
CA GLN A 199 6.73 -8.58 -5.34
C GLN A 199 7.21 -9.85 -6.05
N ASP A 200 6.49 -10.21 -7.11
CA ASP A 200 6.73 -11.36 -7.98
C ASP A 200 6.04 -11.11 -9.34
N HIS A 201 6.51 -11.75 -10.41
CA HIS A 201 5.92 -11.67 -11.75
C HIS A 201 6.06 -12.96 -12.56
N THR A 202 6.43 -14.07 -11.92
CA THR A 202 6.58 -15.38 -12.55
C THR A 202 5.72 -16.39 -11.82
N GLY A 203 5.00 -17.24 -12.55
CA GLY A 203 4.15 -18.28 -11.96
C GLY A 203 2.82 -18.42 -12.70
N TYR A 204 1.87 -19.08 -12.05
CA TYR A 204 0.55 -19.35 -12.62
C TYR A 204 -0.42 -18.17 -12.43
N THR A 205 -1.47 -18.09 -13.24
CA THR A 205 -2.53 -17.06 -13.10
C THR A 205 -3.30 -17.16 -11.79
N SER A 206 -3.29 -18.32 -11.13
CA SER A 206 -3.88 -18.55 -9.80
C SER A 206 -2.95 -18.17 -8.64
N GLU A 207 -1.70 -17.83 -8.94
CA GLU A 207 -0.69 -17.43 -7.97
C GLU A 207 -0.58 -15.90 -7.91
N GLY A 208 -0.43 -15.34 -6.71
CA GLY A 208 -0.46 -13.90 -6.52
C GLY A 208 -0.67 -13.49 -5.07
N GLY A 209 -0.92 -12.20 -4.88
CA GLY A 209 -1.24 -11.63 -3.58
C GLY A 209 -2.75 -11.45 -3.39
N LYS A 210 -3.26 -11.88 -2.23
CA LYS A 210 -4.65 -11.69 -1.82
C LYS A 210 -4.70 -11.10 -0.41
N VAL A 211 -5.46 -10.03 -0.24
CA VAL A 211 -5.64 -9.36 1.06
C VAL A 211 -7.08 -8.90 1.21
N THR A 212 -7.56 -8.92 2.45
CA THR A 212 -8.88 -8.41 2.81
C THR A 212 -8.71 -7.35 3.89
N PHE A 213 -9.11 -6.11 3.59
CA PHE A 213 -9.11 -5.01 4.55
C PHE A 213 -10.49 -4.91 5.21
N SER A 214 -10.53 -4.85 6.53
CA SER A 214 -11.72 -4.55 7.34
C SER A 214 -11.75 -3.09 7.81
N THR A 215 -10.63 -2.38 7.69
CA THR A 215 -10.55 -0.92 7.89
C THR A 215 -9.52 -0.35 6.93
N LEU A 216 -9.82 0.80 6.34
CA LEU A 216 -8.88 1.62 5.58
C LEU A 216 -9.32 3.08 5.70
N ASP A 217 -8.41 3.92 6.17
CA ASP A 217 -8.69 5.32 6.46
C ASP A 217 -7.43 6.17 6.23
N ILE A 218 -7.62 7.36 5.68
CA ILE A 218 -6.55 8.36 5.54
C ILE A 218 -6.99 9.67 6.15
N ASP A 219 -6.04 10.36 6.77
CA ASP A 219 -6.30 11.63 7.43
C ASP A 219 -5.17 12.63 7.24
N HIS A 220 -5.54 13.91 7.23
CA HIS A 220 -4.65 15.07 7.08
C HIS A 220 -5.10 16.18 8.01
N ASP A 221 -4.71 16.06 9.28
CA ASP A 221 -5.08 16.98 10.35
C ASP A 221 -4.20 18.24 10.32
N LYS A 222 -4.81 19.43 10.23
CA LYS A 222 -4.06 20.70 10.19
C LYS A 222 -3.80 21.31 11.56
#